data_AF-A0A241WJT4-F1
#
_entry.id   AF-A0A241WJT4-F1
#
_cell.length_a   1.000
_cell.length_b   1.000
_cell.length_c   1.000
_cell.angle_alpha   90.00
_cell.angle_beta   90.00
_cell.angle_gamma   90.00
#
_symmetry.space_group_name_H-M   'P 1'
#
loop_
_entity.id
_entity.type
_entity.pdbx_description
1 polymer ?
#
loop_
_entity_poly.entity_id
_entity_poly.type
_entity_poly.pdbx_seq_one_letter_code
_entity_poly.pdbx_strand_id
1 'polypeptide(L)'
;MQSGKLPHRITIEHQIEGDQDQNTGYVPIVWTEFTKIWGKLEALSTKDQLQAQAINSNMAGRCRIRYSSKAAQIDSTMRVLFRGKYWKIDGDPIPDNQSGLEWLTLNLSEGESSWQSN
;
A
#
# COMPACT_ATOMS: atom_id res chain seq x y z
N MET A 1 21.17 21.64 -4.41
CA MET A 1 19.79 21.54 -3.92
C MET A 1 19.17 20.29 -4.56
N GLN A 2 19.18 19.13 -3.88
CA GLN A 2 18.67 17.87 -4.45
C GLN A 2 17.13 17.88 -4.42
N SER A 3 16.55 18.17 -5.56
CA SER A 3 15.11 18.13 -5.79
C SER A 3 14.56 16.72 -5.51
N GLY A 4 13.75 16.61 -4.44
CA GLY A 4 12.77 15.57 -4.16
C GLY A 4 13.16 14.10 -4.34
N LYS A 5 13.80 13.47 -3.33
CA LYS A 5 13.99 12.00 -3.27
C LYS A 5 12.66 11.20 -3.21
N LEU A 6 11.51 11.86 -3.01
CA LEU A 6 10.17 11.26 -2.92
C LEU A 6 9.11 12.16 -3.62
N PRO A 7 8.96 12.08 -4.95
CA PRO A 7 8.07 12.98 -5.70
C PRO A 7 6.60 12.56 -5.69
N HIS A 8 6.27 11.38 -5.16
CA HIS A 8 4.94 10.81 -5.27
C HIS A 8 4.15 10.97 -3.97
N ARG A 9 2.96 11.57 -4.05
CA ARG A 9 1.98 11.54 -2.95
C ARG A 9 1.21 10.24 -3.00
N ILE A 10 1.25 9.52 -1.90
CA ILE A 10 0.62 8.21 -1.74
C ILE A 10 -0.39 8.33 -0.61
N THR A 11 -1.60 7.88 -0.86
CA THR A 11 -2.67 7.88 0.12
C THR A 11 -2.84 6.45 0.60
N ILE A 12 -2.84 6.25 1.91
CA ILE A 12 -3.05 4.95 2.52
C ILE A 12 -4.44 4.98 3.10
N GLU A 13 -5.20 3.93 2.81
CA GLU A 13 -6.53 3.73 3.33
C GLU A 13 -6.53 2.46 4.17
N HIS A 14 -7.22 2.52 5.31
CA HIS A 14 -7.45 1.36 6.14
C HIS A 14 -8.93 0.99 6.11
N GLN A 15 -9.20 -0.29 6.23
CA GLN A 15 -10.55 -0.77 6.44
C GLN A 15 -10.99 -0.44 7.86
N ILE A 16 -12.16 0.16 7.99
CA ILE A 16 -12.85 0.35 9.26
C ILE A 16 -14.23 -0.30 9.17
N GLU A 17 -14.68 -0.75 10.32
CA GLU A 17 -16.06 -1.18 10.53
C GLU A 17 -16.96 0.05 10.43
N GLY A 18 -17.88 0.04 9.47
CA GLY A 18 -18.89 1.08 9.32
C GLY A 18 -19.95 1.02 10.43
N ASP A 19 -20.92 1.94 10.37
CA ASP A 19 -22.03 1.93 11.30
C ASP A 19 -22.80 0.61 11.18
N GLN A 20 -22.97 -0.09 12.30
CA GLN A 20 -23.65 -1.37 12.32
C GLN A 20 -25.11 -1.16 11.93
N ASP A 21 -25.53 -1.84 10.86
CA ASP A 21 -26.93 -1.77 10.44
C ASP A 21 -27.81 -2.37 11.54
N GLN A 22 -28.63 -1.54 12.18
CA GLN A 22 -29.47 -1.93 13.32
C GLN A 22 -30.53 -2.99 12.97
N ASN A 23 -30.79 -3.23 11.68
CA ASN A 23 -31.81 -4.18 11.22
C ASN A 23 -31.23 -5.55 10.89
N THR A 24 -30.04 -5.59 10.29
CA THR A 24 -29.41 -6.82 9.78
C THR A 24 -28.21 -7.28 10.59
N GLY A 25 -27.66 -6.44 11.47
CA GLY A 25 -26.43 -6.71 12.21
C GLY A 25 -25.19 -6.77 11.33
N TYR A 26 -25.32 -6.42 10.04
CA TYR A 26 -24.22 -6.39 9.10
C TYR A 26 -23.40 -5.11 9.32
N VAL A 27 -22.09 -5.28 9.47
CA VAL A 27 -21.13 -4.18 9.58
C VAL A 27 -20.45 -4.05 8.22
N PRO A 28 -20.82 -3.05 7.40
CA PRO A 28 -20.15 -2.84 6.12
C PRO A 28 -18.70 -2.41 6.37
N ILE A 29 -17.77 -3.01 5.62
CA ILE A 29 -16.37 -2.58 5.63
C ILE A 29 -16.27 -1.31 4.78
N VAL A 30 -15.95 -0.18 5.40
CA VAL A 30 -15.70 1.08 4.71
C VAL A 30 -14.21 1.39 4.73
N TRP A 31 -13.70 1.88 3.60
CA TRP A 31 -12.30 2.27 3.49
C TRP A 31 -12.19 3.75 3.77
N THR A 32 -11.38 4.10 4.77
CA THR A 32 -11.15 5.50 5.15
C THR A 32 -9.68 5.86 4.98
N GLU A 33 -9.40 7.13 4.70
CA GLU A 33 -8.05 7.65 4.55
C GLU A 33 -7.31 7.60 5.90
N PHE A 34 -6.30 6.72 5.99
CA PHE A 34 -5.45 6.60 7.16
C PHE A 34 -4.41 7.73 7.19
N THR A 35 -3.64 7.89 6.10
CA THR A 35 -2.61 8.93 6.02
C THR A 35 -2.17 9.18 4.58
N LYS A 36 -1.74 10.42 4.31
CA LYS A 36 -1.05 10.80 3.07
C LYS A 36 0.43 10.98 3.35
N ILE A 37 1.27 10.24 2.64
CA ILE A 37 2.72 10.30 2.79
C ILE A 37 3.41 10.48 1.43
N TRP A 38 4.61 11.02 1.47
CA TRP A 38 5.46 11.10 0.30
C TRP A 38 6.26 9.81 0.17
N GLY A 39 6.22 9.24 -1.02
CA GLY A 39 6.83 7.96 -1.37
C GLY A 39 7.45 7.99 -2.76
N LYS A 40 8.05 6.88 -3.13
CA LYS A 40 8.43 6.50 -4.48
C LYS A 40 7.81 5.13 -4.74
N LEU A 41 6.74 5.09 -5.54
CA LEU A 41 6.15 3.84 -6.00
C LEU A 41 6.81 3.45 -7.31
N GLU A 42 7.49 2.32 -7.31
CA GLU A 42 8.12 1.69 -8.47
C GLU A 42 7.31 0.45 -8.81
N ALA A 43 6.42 0.56 -9.81
CA ALA A 43 5.71 -0.58 -10.34
C ALA A 43 6.72 -1.55 -10.98
N LEU A 44 6.52 -2.85 -10.75
CA LEU A 44 7.33 -3.89 -11.36
C LEU A 44 7.05 -3.88 -12.87
N SER A 45 8.10 -4.01 -13.67
CA SER A 45 7.97 -4.12 -15.12
C SER A 45 7.34 -5.46 -15.49
N THR A 46 6.72 -5.59 -16.66
CA THR A 46 6.00 -6.81 -17.09
C THR A 46 6.81 -8.10 -16.95
N LYS A 47 8.14 -8.03 -17.15
CA LYS A 47 9.05 -9.17 -16.92
C LYS A 47 9.14 -9.61 -15.45
N ASP A 48 9.08 -8.66 -14.53
CA ASP A 48 9.17 -8.90 -13.10
C ASP A 48 7.79 -9.30 -12.54
N GLN A 49 6.69 -8.76 -13.08
CA GLN A 49 5.33 -9.25 -12.81
C GLN A 49 5.14 -10.73 -13.18
N LEU A 50 5.72 -11.19 -14.31
CA LEU A 50 5.69 -12.60 -14.69
C LEU A 50 6.48 -13.48 -13.70
N GLN A 51 7.58 -12.96 -13.16
CA GLN A 51 8.39 -13.67 -12.18
C GLN A 51 7.73 -13.71 -10.80
N ALA A 52 7.05 -12.62 -10.39
CA ALA A 52 6.24 -12.56 -9.18
C ALA A 52 5.06 -13.55 -9.25
N GLN A 53 4.32 -13.56 -10.36
CA GLN A 53 3.25 -14.54 -10.60
C GLN A 53 3.75 -15.98 -10.53
N ALA A 54 4.96 -16.26 -11.03
CA ALA A 54 5.55 -17.60 -10.97
C ALA A 54 5.87 -18.06 -9.54
N ILE A 55 6.01 -17.13 -8.58
CA ILE A 55 6.36 -17.42 -7.17
C ILE A 55 5.10 -17.51 -6.29
N ASN A 56 3.88 -17.38 -6.83
CA ASN A 56 2.63 -17.18 -6.06
C ASN A 56 2.65 -15.93 -5.18
N SER A 57 3.58 -15.00 -5.41
CA SER A 57 3.56 -13.69 -4.78
C SER A 57 2.93 -12.74 -5.77
N ASN A 58 1.74 -12.22 -5.45
CA ASN A 58 1.02 -11.27 -6.31
C ASN A 58 1.66 -9.87 -6.28
N MET A 59 2.97 -9.81 -6.07
CA MET A 59 3.76 -8.61 -5.96
C MET A 59 3.77 -7.90 -7.31
N ALA A 60 3.20 -6.71 -7.35
CA ALA A 60 3.07 -5.90 -8.55
C ALA A 60 3.90 -4.61 -8.48
N GLY A 61 4.38 -4.23 -7.30
CA GLY A 61 5.15 -3.01 -7.11
C GLY A 61 5.95 -3.00 -5.83
N ARG A 62 6.93 -2.11 -5.76
CA ARG A 62 7.61 -1.74 -4.52
C ARG A 62 7.40 -0.27 -4.26
N CYS A 63 7.03 0.07 -3.03
CA CYS A 63 6.86 1.45 -2.62
C CYS A 63 7.85 1.79 -1.51
N ARG A 64 8.81 2.66 -1.84
CA ARG A 64 9.74 3.22 -0.85
C ARG A 64 9.16 4.49 -0.28
N ILE A 65 8.91 4.51 1.02
CA ILE A 65 8.40 5.68 1.74
C ILE A 65 9.40 6.08 2.82
N ARG A 66 9.31 7.33 3.29
CA ARG A 66 10.09 7.74 4.44
C ARG A 66 9.60 7.01 5.68
N TYR A 67 10.52 6.54 6.53
CA TYR A 67 10.15 6.00 7.82
C TYR A 67 9.38 7.05 8.63
N SER A 68 8.24 6.66 9.17
CA SER A 68 7.38 7.49 10.00
C SER A 68 6.60 6.58 10.94
N SER A 69 6.26 7.06 12.14
CA SER A 69 5.44 6.29 13.09
C SER A 69 4.11 5.83 12.50
N LYS A 70 3.55 6.57 11.53
CA LYS A 70 2.35 6.15 10.78
C LYS A 70 2.63 5.07 9.75
N ALA A 71 3.79 5.14 9.10
CA ALA A 71 4.21 4.16 8.11
C ALA A 71 4.52 2.78 8.75
N ALA A 72 5.05 2.79 9.97
CA ALA A 72 5.26 1.58 10.75
C ALA A 72 3.95 0.94 11.25
N GLN A 73 2.84 1.69 11.26
CA GLN A 73 1.50 1.16 11.57
C GLN A 73 0.78 0.59 10.34
N ILE A 74 1.42 0.64 9.16
CA ILE A 74 0.84 0.09 7.94
C ILE A 74 0.92 -1.43 8.03
N ASP A 75 -0.22 -2.08 7.80
CA ASP A 75 -0.36 -3.53 7.82
C ASP A 75 -0.87 -4.05 6.45
N SER A 76 -0.76 -5.35 6.21
CA SER A 76 -1.24 -6.03 4.98
C SER A 76 -2.76 -5.94 4.78
N THR A 77 -3.52 -5.58 5.82
CA THR A 77 -4.95 -5.27 5.75
C THR A 77 -5.28 -3.91 5.12
N MET A 78 -4.28 -3.03 4.97
CA MET A 78 -4.44 -1.71 4.40
C MET A 78 -4.25 -1.71 2.88
N ARG A 79 -4.71 -0.65 2.22
CA ARG A 79 -4.52 -0.44 0.79
C ARG A 79 -3.89 0.92 0.51
N VAL A 80 -3.19 0.98 -0.60
CA VAL A 80 -2.49 2.17 -1.07
C VAL A 80 -3.18 2.69 -2.32
N LEU A 81 -3.72 3.91 -2.25
CA LEU A 81 -4.24 4.66 -3.36
C LEU A 81 -3.14 5.56 -3.95
N PHE A 82 -2.73 5.25 -5.18
CA PHE A 82 -1.75 6.01 -5.92
C PHE A 82 -2.21 6.26 -7.36
N ARG A 83 -2.32 7.54 -7.76
CA ARG A 83 -2.73 7.95 -9.12
C ARG A 83 -4.04 7.28 -9.61
N GLY A 84 -5.01 7.09 -8.71
CA GLY A 84 -6.29 6.45 -9.03
C GLY A 84 -6.22 4.93 -9.17
N LYS A 85 -5.08 4.31 -8.86
CA LYS A 85 -4.93 2.85 -8.73
C LYS A 85 -4.84 2.45 -7.27
N TYR A 86 -5.57 1.39 -6.92
CA TYR A 86 -5.50 0.75 -5.62
C TYR A 86 -4.49 -0.38 -5.66
N TRP A 87 -3.59 -0.38 -4.69
CA TRP A 87 -2.57 -1.40 -4.48
C TRP A 87 -2.81 -2.03 -3.13
N LYS A 88 -2.77 -3.36 -3.06
CA LYS A 88 -2.84 -4.05 -1.78
C LYS A 88 -1.44 -4.07 -1.17
N ILE A 89 -1.32 -3.88 0.14
CA ILE A 89 -0.04 -4.08 0.82
C ILE A 89 0.10 -5.58 1.06
N ASP A 90 1.20 -6.15 0.56
CA ASP A 90 1.47 -7.58 0.63
C ASP A 90 2.79 -7.79 1.36
N GLY A 91 2.66 -8.07 2.66
CA GLY A 91 3.78 -8.24 3.57
C GLY A 91 4.07 -7.02 4.43
N ASP A 92 4.84 -7.27 5.49
CA ASP A 92 5.24 -6.25 6.45
C ASP A 92 6.19 -5.21 5.84
N PRO A 93 6.08 -3.93 6.27
CA PRO A 93 7.00 -2.88 5.85
C PRO A 93 8.42 -3.23 6.29
N ILE A 94 9.33 -3.44 5.33
CA ILE A 94 10.72 -3.79 5.61
C ILE A 94 11.52 -2.50 5.88
N PRO A 95 12.08 -2.31 7.09
CA PRO A 95 12.97 -1.19 7.38
C PRO A 95 14.32 -1.36 6.68
N ASP A 96 14.90 -0.26 6.21
CA ASP A 96 16.17 -0.28 5.48
C ASP A 96 17.37 -0.77 6.33
N ASN A 97 18.24 -1.60 5.75
CA ASN A 97 19.35 -2.25 6.45
C ASN A 97 20.50 -1.31 6.87
N GLN A 98 20.56 -0.05 6.38
CA GLN A 98 21.64 0.89 6.75
C GLN A 98 21.37 1.66 8.05
N SER A 99 20.11 1.91 8.40
CA SER A 99 19.75 2.66 9.61
C SER A 99 18.40 2.29 10.22
N GLY A 100 17.57 1.50 9.53
CA GLY A 100 16.24 1.09 9.97
C GLY A 100 15.21 2.22 10.10
N LEU A 101 15.63 3.49 9.92
CA LEU A 101 14.89 4.68 10.33
C LEU A 101 14.79 5.76 9.24
N GLU A 102 15.36 5.54 8.06
CA GLU A 102 15.29 6.52 6.97
C GLU A 102 14.20 6.17 5.95
N TRP A 103 14.14 4.90 5.55
CA TRP A 103 13.25 4.43 4.50
C TRP A 103 12.57 3.12 4.92
N LEU A 104 11.30 3.00 4.56
CA LEU A 104 10.50 1.78 4.63
C LEU A 104 10.19 1.33 3.22
N THR A 105 10.46 0.07 2.92
CA THR A 105 10.04 -0.55 1.66
C THR A 105 8.78 -1.36 1.92
N LEU A 106 7.68 -0.90 1.31
CA LEU A 106 6.42 -1.60 1.24
C LEU A 106 6.38 -2.43 -0.03
N ASN A 107 6.09 -3.71 0.14
CA ASN A 107 5.78 -4.58 -0.97
C ASN A 107 4.30 -4.39 -1.33
N LEU A 108 4.04 -4.03 -2.58
CA LEU A 108 2.69 -3.80 -3.07
C LEU A 108 2.32 -4.93 -4.01
N SER A 109 1.13 -5.45 -3.80
CA SER A 109 0.48 -6.44 -4.64
C SER A 109 -0.56 -5.79 -5.53
N GLU A 110 -0.80 -6.39 -6.68
CA GLU A 110 -1.91 -6.00 -7.56
C GLU A 110 -3.19 -6.18 -6.73
N GLY A 111 -3.86 -5.07 -6.41
CA GLY A 111 -5.10 -5.12 -5.64
C GLY A 111 -6.10 -6.06 -6.33
N GLU A 112 -6.89 -6.79 -5.55
CA GLU A 112 -7.86 -7.74 -6.10
C GLU A 112 -8.66 -7.10 -7.24
N SER A 113 -8.88 -7.84 -8.32
CA SER A 113 -9.60 -7.36 -9.50
C SER A 113 -10.98 -6.76 -9.15
N SER A 114 -11.57 -7.21 -8.04
CA SER A 114 -12.80 -6.68 -7.44
C SER A 114 -12.71 -5.22 -6.97
N TRP A 115 -11.52 -4.68 -6.72
CA TRP A 115 -11.29 -3.25 -6.40
C TRP A 115 -10.98 -2.38 -7.62
N GLN A 116 -10.73 -3.01 -8.78
CA GLN A 116 -10.34 -2.32 -10.01
C GLN A 116 -11.48 -2.18 -11.03
N SER A 117 -12.68 -2.69 -10.73
CA SER A 117 -13.86 -2.49 -11.59
C SER A 117 -14.33 -1.04 -11.51
N ASN A 118 -14.13 -0.32 -12.62
CA ASN A 118 -14.91 0.85 -13.00
C ASN A 118 -16.25 0.38 -13.61
#